data_AF-A0A7T8QUE1-F1
#
_entry.id   AF-A0A7T8QUE1-F1
#
_cell.length_a   1.000
_cell.length_b   1.000
_cell.length_c   1.000
_cell.angle_alpha   90.00
_cell.angle_beta   90.00
_cell.angle_gamma   90.00
#
_symmetry.space_group_name_H-M   'P 1'
#
loop_
_entity.id
_entity.type
_entity.pdbx_description
1 polymer ?
#
loop_
_entity_poly.entity_id
_entity_poly.type
_entity_poly.pdbx_seq_one_letter_code
_entity_poly.pdbx_strand_id
1 'polypeptide(L)'
;MFSELERRTAVIVALRCGRVPKEIIDFFKFPKATVYSIAKSFKESEDIEEGFLTPERKTPDRSQVRKRSADFIDRLQTMINDDPSVPMSTLAERLNVHRTTVLHVVH
;
A
#
# COMPACT_ATOMS: atom_id res chain seq x y z
N MET A 1 22.15 -14.22 7.73
CA MET A 1 20.73 -14.20 8.12
C MET A 1 19.95 -13.91 6.85
N PHE A 2 19.00 -14.75 6.44
CA PHE A 2 18.26 -14.52 5.19
C PHE A 2 17.38 -13.27 5.31
N SER A 3 17.37 -12.44 4.27
CA SER A 3 16.43 -11.32 4.17
C SER A 3 14.98 -11.84 4.12
N GLU A 4 14.00 -10.99 4.44
CA GLU A 4 12.58 -11.38 4.32
C GLU A 4 12.24 -11.81 2.89
N LEU A 5 12.76 -11.07 1.90
CA LEU A 5 12.56 -11.35 0.48
C LEU A 5 13.16 -12.71 0.08
N GLU A 6 14.39 -13.01 0.50
CA GLU A 6 15.03 -14.30 0.23
C GLU A 6 14.22 -15.47 0.79
N ARG A 7 13.74 -15.34 2.04
CA ARG A 7 12.89 -16.38 2.66
C ARG A 7 11.60 -16.58 1.88
N ARG A 8 10.96 -15.49 1.45
CA ARG A 8 9.72 -15.53 0.69
C ARG A 8 9.91 -16.22 -0.66
N THR A 9 10.94 -15.81 -1.41
CA THR A 9 11.29 -16.40 -2.69
C THR A 9 11.62 -17.90 -2.57
N ALA A 10 12.41 -18.30 -1.56
CA ALA A 10 12.75 -19.70 -1.34
C ALA A 10 11.49 -20.56 -1.05
N VAL A 11 10.56 -20.04 -0.23
CA VAL A 11 9.28 -20.72 0.04
C VAL A 11 8.43 -20.84 -1.22
N ILE A 12 8.31 -19.76 -2.01
CA ILE A 12 7.54 -19.76 -3.26
C ILE A 12 8.10 -20.76 -4.28
N VAL A 13 9.42 -20.78 -4.47
CA VAL A 13 10.08 -21.73 -5.37
C VAL A 13 9.84 -23.17 -4.90
N ALA A 14 9.98 -23.44 -3.60
CA ALA A 14 9.74 -24.77 -3.06
C ALA A 14 8.28 -25.22 -3.22
N LEU A 15 7.31 -24.31 -3.03
CA LEU A 15 5.89 -24.59 -3.28
C LEU A 15 5.61 -24.87 -4.77
N ARG A 16 6.20 -24.11 -5.69
CA ARG A 16 6.13 -24.37 -7.14
C ARG A 16 6.71 -25.73 -7.52
N CYS A 17 7.74 -26.18 -6.80
CA CYS A 17 8.31 -27.52 -6.95
C CYS A 17 7.47 -28.62 -6.27
N GLY A 18 6.27 -28.32 -5.78
CA GLY A 18 5.35 -29.30 -5.16
C GLY A 18 5.72 -29.73 -3.75
N ARG A 19 6.61 -28.99 -3.05
CA ARG A 19 7.01 -29.32 -1.67
C ARG A 19 5.94 -28.90 -0.67
N VAL A 20 5.80 -29.70 0.39
CA VAL A 20 4.82 -29.45 1.44
C VAL A 20 5.37 -28.38 2.42
N PRO A 21 4.56 -27.43 2.92
CA PRO A 21 5.00 -26.42 3.88
C PRO A 21 5.77 -26.96 5.10
N LYS A 22 5.43 -28.17 5.56
CA LYS A 22 6.14 -28.86 6.65
C LYS A 22 7.60 -29.17 6.28
N GLU A 23 7.84 -29.70 5.08
CA GLU A 23 9.19 -30.00 4.58
C GLU A 23 10.02 -28.73 4.42
N ILE A 24 9.38 -27.65 3.97
CA ILE A 24 10.02 -26.33 3.83
C ILE A 24 10.46 -25.79 5.19
N ILE A 25 9.62 -25.90 6.22
CA ILE A 25 9.97 -25.51 7.60
C ILE A 25 11.14 -26.35 8.11
N ASP A 26 11.09 -27.67 7.91
CA ASP A 26 12.11 -28.58 8.41
C ASP A 26 13.47 -28.38 7.72
N PHE A 27 13.49 -28.06 6.43
CA PHE A 27 14.70 -27.83 5.65
C PHE A 27 15.30 -26.43 5.89
N PHE A 28 14.50 -25.37 5.70
CA PHE A 28 14.99 -24.00 5.79
C PHE A 28 15.03 -23.45 7.22
N LYS A 29 14.40 -24.14 8.17
CA LYS A 29 14.24 -23.69 9.57
C LYS A 29 13.57 -22.31 9.70
N PHE A 30 12.71 -21.98 8.75
CA PHE A 30 11.94 -20.72 8.77
C PHE A 30 10.79 -20.79 9.78
N PRO A 31 10.35 -19.65 10.34
CA PRO A 31 9.22 -19.63 11.26
C PRO A 31 7.96 -20.20 10.59
N LYS A 32 7.27 -21.10 11.31
CA LYS A 32 6.02 -21.74 10.85
C LYS A 32 5.01 -20.71 10.34
N ALA A 33 4.80 -19.64 11.09
CA ALA A 33 3.86 -18.58 10.73
C ALA A 33 4.17 -17.95 9.37
N THR A 34 5.45 -17.71 9.07
CA THR A 34 5.91 -17.14 7.80
C THR A 34 5.66 -18.09 6.64
N VAL A 35 6.01 -19.38 6.78
CA VAL A 35 5.82 -20.35 5.69
C VAL A 35 4.34 -20.53 5.35
N TYR A 36 3.48 -20.65 6.37
CA TYR A 36 2.04 -20.80 6.16
C TYR A 36 1.37 -19.53 5.63
N SER A 37 1.80 -18.33 6.04
CA SER A 37 1.26 -17.09 5.49
C SER A 37 1.60 -16.95 3.99
N ILE A 38 2.82 -17.30 3.60
CA ILE A 38 3.24 -17.29 2.19
C ILE A 38 2.48 -18.35 1.39
N ALA A 39 2.35 -19.57 1.92
CA ALA A 39 1.61 -20.64 1.25
C ALA A 39 0.13 -20.29 1.04
N LYS A 40 -0.49 -19.56 1.99
CA LYS A 40 -1.85 -19.03 1.84
C LYS A 40 -1.93 -18.02 0.69
N SER A 41 -1.07 -16.99 0.73
CA SER A 41 -1.02 -15.98 -0.34
C SER A 41 -0.69 -16.58 -1.71
N PHE A 42 0.14 -17.63 -1.75
CA PHE A 42 0.48 -18.35 -2.97
C PHE A 42 -0.74 -19.02 -3.60
N LYS A 43 -1.53 -19.75 -2.81
CA LYS A 43 -2.78 -20.37 -3.29
C LYS A 43 -3.81 -19.34 -3.75
N GLU A 44 -3.96 -18.24 -3.01
CA GLU A 44 -4.86 -17.12 -3.37
C GLU A 44 -4.44 -16.44 -4.68
N SER A 45 -3.14 -16.50 -5.03
CA SER A 45 -2.60 -15.92 -6.26
C SER A 45 -2.54 -16.88 -7.44
N GLU A 46 -2.70 -18.19 -7.25
CA GLU A 46 -2.76 -19.14 -8.37
C GLU A 46 -3.99 -18.87 -9.28
N ASP A 47 -5.00 -18.16 -8.76
CA ASP A 47 -6.15 -17.68 -9.52
C ASP A 47 -5.86 -16.41 -10.37
N ILE A 48 -4.67 -15.80 -10.22
CA ILE A 48 -4.27 -14.56 -10.90
C ILE A 48 -2.98 -14.84 -11.66
N GLU A 49 -3.11 -15.09 -12.96
CA GLU A 49 -1.98 -15.29 -13.87
C GLU A 49 -0.96 -14.14 -13.70
N GLU A 50 0.24 -14.49 -13.21
CA GLU A 50 1.44 -13.66 -13.18
C GLU A 50 1.47 -12.46 -12.22
N GLY A 51 1.16 -12.68 -10.94
CA GLY A 51 1.52 -11.75 -9.85
C GLY A 51 2.83 -12.12 -9.15
N PHE A 52 3.86 -11.27 -9.17
CA PHE A 52 4.99 -11.38 -8.24
C PHE A 52 4.48 -11.23 -6.79
N LEU A 53 4.55 -12.30 -5.98
CA LEU A 53 4.13 -12.36 -4.58
C LEU A 53 5.07 -11.58 -3.64
N THR A 54 5.23 -10.29 -3.91
CA THR A 54 5.95 -9.36 -3.04
C THR A 54 5.16 -9.10 -1.76
N PRO A 55 5.83 -8.86 -0.62
CA PRO A 55 5.14 -8.46 0.60
C PRO A 55 4.37 -7.16 0.35
N GLU A 56 3.19 -7.04 0.97
CA GLU A 56 2.40 -5.81 0.91
C GLU A 56 3.26 -4.64 1.39
N ARG A 57 3.28 -3.55 0.61
CA ARG A 57 4.08 -2.39 0.94
C ARG A 57 3.62 -1.86 2.29
N LYS A 58 4.55 -1.78 3.26
CA LYS A 58 4.28 -1.11 4.53
C LYS A 58 3.76 0.30 4.25
N THR A 59 2.47 0.51 4.51
CA THR A 59 1.87 1.82 4.43
C THR A 59 2.19 2.56 5.72
N PRO A 60 2.68 3.81 5.64
CA PRO A 60 2.84 4.62 6.85
C PRO A 60 1.44 4.83 7.44
N ASP A 61 1.34 4.75 8.77
CA ASP A 61 0.10 5.03 9.46
C ASP A 61 -0.30 6.49 9.20
N ARG A 62 -1.34 6.68 8.39
CA ARG A 62 -1.91 8.00 8.05
C ARG A 62 -2.96 8.45 9.07
N SER A 63 -3.09 7.75 10.21
CA SER A 63 -4.02 8.11 11.29
C SER A 63 -3.69 9.44 11.97
N GLN A 64 -2.43 9.90 11.89
CA GLN A 64 -2.04 11.23 12.35
C GLN A 64 -2.55 12.30 11.39
N VAL A 65 -3.76 12.78 11.65
CA VAL A 65 -4.41 13.98 11.10
C VAL A 65 -4.27 14.07 9.58
N ARG A 66 -5.27 13.54 8.85
CA ARG A 66 -5.49 13.92 7.45
C ARG A 66 -5.74 15.43 7.40
N LYS A 67 -4.68 16.22 7.24
CA LYS A 67 -4.75 17.66 6.90
C LYS A 67 -5.50 17.90 5.58
N ARG A 68 -5.73 16.83 4.81
CA ARG A 68 -6.51 16.74 3.57
C ARG A 68 -7.60 15.68 3.77
N SER A 69 -8.61 15.99 4.58
CA SER A 69 -9.80 15.15 4.68
C SER A 69 -10.51 15.07 3.33
N ALA A 70 -11.33 14.04 3.12
CA ALA A 70 -12.13 13.92 1.89
C ALA A 70 -13.02 15.17 1.71
N ASP A 71 -13.71 15.57 2.78
CA ASP A 71 -14.56 16.77 2.80
C ASP A 71 -13.83 18.06 2.41
N PHE A 72 -12.55 18.19 2.76
CA PHE A 72 -11.74 19.35 2.38
C PHE A 72 -11.45 19.36 0.87
N ILE A 73 -11.14 18.20 0.30
CA ILE A 73 -10.88 18.04 -1.13
C ILE A 73 -12.15 18.33 -1.92
N ASP A 74 -13.28 17.79 -1.49
CA ASP A 74 -14.57 17.97 -2.16
C ASP A 74 -14.98 19.45 -2.19
N ARG A 75 -14.85 20.16 -1.06
CA ARG A 75 -15.14 21.61 -0.98
C ARG A 75 -14.20 22.45 -1.83
N LEU A 76 -12.92 22.08 -1.92
CA LEU A 76 -11.98 22.78 -2.78
C LEU A 76 -12.34 22.56 -4.25
N GLN A 77 -12.67 21.33 -4.63
CA GLN A 77 -13.07 20.99 -6.00
C GLN A 77 -14.34 21.72 -6.42
N THR A 78 -15.36 21.82 -5.55
CA THR A 78 -16.57 22.61 -5.86
C THR A 78 -16.22 24.07 -6.13
N MET A 79 -15.38 24.69 -5.30
CA MET A 79 -14.98 26.09 -5.50
C MET A 79 -14.18 26.32 -6.79
N ILE A 80 -13.33 25.36 -7.19
CA ILE A 80 -12.58 25.42 -8.45
C ILE A 80 -13.51 25.25 -9.65
N ASN A 81 -14.49 24.35 -9.54
CA ASN A 81 -15.46 24.08 -10.61
C ASN A 81 -16.45 25.24 -10.80
N ASP A 82 -16.87 25.89 -9.72
CA ASP A 82 -17.78 27.03 -9.76
C ASP A 82 -17.09 28.25 -10.40
N ASP A 83 -15.84 28.53 -10.02
CA ASP A 83 -15.07 29.66 -10.57
C ASP A 83 -13.59 29.28 -10.84
N PRO A 84 -13.23 28.81 -12.05
CA PRO A 84 -11.87 28.37 -12.35
C PRO A 84 -10.84 29.50 -12.40
N SER A 85 -11.30 30.75 -12.47
CA SER A 85 -10.45 31.94 -12.53
C SER A 85 -9.99 32.44 -11.16
N VAL A 86 -10.49 31.87 -10.06
CA VAL A 86 -10.14 32.32 -8.70
C VAL A 86 -8.69 31.91 -8.37
N PRO A 87 -7.83 32.85 -7.95
CA PRO A 87 -6.47 32.51 -7.57
C PRO A 87 -6.45 31.65 -6.31
N MET A 88 -5.50 30.72 -6.24
CA MET A 88 -5.36 29.80 -5.11
C MET A 88 -5.18 30.48 -3.75
N SER A 89 -4.64 31.71 -3.73
CA SER A 89 -4.54 32.51 -2.50
C SER A 89 -5.93 32.80 -1.92
N THR A 90 -6.89 33.17 -2.76
CA THR A 90 -8.26 33.45 -2.36
C THR A 90 -9.00 32.19 -1.92
N LEU A 91 -8.74 31.04 -2.56
CA LEU A 91 -9.26 29.75 -2.11
C LEU A 91 -8.70 29.36 -0.73
N ALA A 92 -7.41 29.60 -0.51
CA ALA A 92 -6.74 29.31 0.75
C ALA A 92 -7.28 30.17 1.91
N GLU A 93 -7.51 31.47 1.66
CA GLU A 93 -8.16 32.38 2.61
C GLU A 93 -9.58 31.94 2.96
N ARG A 94 -10.39 31.59 1.94
CA ARG A 94 -11.77 31.11 2.14
C ARG A 94 -11.85 29.82 2.96
N LEU A 95 -10.87 28.94 2.82
CA LEU A 95 -10.79 27.67 3.53
C LEU A 95 -9.99 27.75 4.84
N ASN A 96 -9.46 28.94 5.18
CA ASN A 96 -8.60 29.18 6.35
C ASN A 96 -7.41 28.19 6.44
N VAL A 97 -6.76 27.94 5.30
CA VAL A 97 -5.60 27.05 5.19
C VAL A 97 -4.42 27.76 4.55
N HIS A 98 -3.20 27.26 4.78
CA HIS A 98 -2.03 27.79 4.09
C HIS A 98 -2.12 27.53 2.58
N ARG A 99 -1.68 28.47 1.75
CA ARG A 99 -1.66 28.36 0.28
C ARG A 99 -1.03 27.04 -0.21
N THR A 100 0.05 26.60 0.45
CA THR A 100 0.74 25.34 0.15
C THR A 100 -0.15 24.11 0.35
N THR A 101 -1.14 24.15 1.23
CA THR A 101 -2.09 23.04 1.42
C THR A 101 -3.00 22.89 0.21
N VAL A 102 -3.49 24.00 -0.34
CA VAL A 102 -4.31 24.04 -1.56
C VAL A 102 -3.48 23.61 -2.78
N LEU A 103 -2.24 24.12 -2.90
CA LEU A 103 -1.34 23.76 -3.99
C LEU A 103 -1.09 22.25 -4.10
N HIS A 104 -0.84 21.58 -2.97
CA HIS A 104 -0.61 20.13 -2.95
C HIS A 104 -1.87 19.26 -3.14
N VAL A 105 -3.05 19.85 -3.21
CA VAL A 105 -4.29 19.13 -3.53
C VAL A 105 -4.61 19.26 -5.02
N VAL A 106 -4.27 20.39 -5.64
CA VAL A 106 -4.53 20.65 -7.06
C VAL A 106 -3.44 20.08 -7.97
N HIS A 107 -2.18 20.00 -7.49
CA HIS A 107 -1.06 19.37 -8.18
C HIS A 107 -0.68 18.04 -7.51
#